data_AF-A0A947WSV4-F1
#
_entry.id   AF-A0A947WSV4-F1
#
_cell.length_a   1.000
_cell.length_b   1.000
_cell.length_c   1.000
_cell.angle_alpha   90.00
_cell.angle_beta   90.00
_cell.angle_gamma   90.00
#
_symmetry.space_group_name_H-M   'P 1'
#
loop_
_entity.id
_entity.type
_entity.pdbx_description
1 polymer ?
#
loop_
_entity_poly.entity_id
_entity_poly.type
_entity_poly.pdbx_seq_one_letter_code
_entity_poly.pdbx_strand_id
1 'polypeptide(L)'
;RDLGQIVDLCIKKDGLGFQVFNAVNDTITADMPTRLFLAKYAPNTPITREMGEFEAPISNRKIREVLGFREEHDWRKYVEV
;
A
#
# COMPACT_ATOMS: atom_id res chain seq x y z
N ARG A 1 -3.17 -12.15 2.21
CA ARG A 1 -2.67 -12.43 3.58
C ARG A 1 -2.61 -11.14 4.38
N ASP A 2 -1.91 -10.11 3.89
CA ASP A 2 -1.87 -8.78 4.52
C ASP A 2 -3.25 -8.16 4.75
N LEU A 3 -4.23 -8.36 3.84
CA LEU A 3 -5.61 -7.93 4.10
C LEU A 3 -6.21 -8.54 5.39
N GLY A 4 -5.87 -9.79 5.71
CA GLY A 4 -6.31 -10.43 6.96
C GLY A 4 -5.69 -9.75 8.18
N GLN A 5 -4.41 -9.36 8.11
CA GLN A 5 -3.73 -8.59 9.14
C GLN A 5 -4.38 -7.21 9.31
N ILE A 6 -4.72 -6.52 8.22
CA ILE A 6 -5.46 -5.24 8.25
C ILE A 6 -6.79 -5.38 9.00
N VAL A 7 -7.58 -6.41 8.66
CA VAL A 7 -8.88 -6.66 9.30
C VAL A 7 -8.72 -6.97 10.79
N ASP A 8 -7.74 -7.81 11.15
CA ASP A 8 -7.43 -8.14 12.55
C ASP A 8 -7.01 -6.90 13.35
N LEU A 9 -6.19 -6.02 12.77
CA LEU A 9 -5.80 -4.74 13.39
C LEU A 9 -7.00 -3.80 13.59
N CYS A 10 -7.93 -3.73 12.62
CA CYS A 10 -9.16 -2.95 12.77
C CYS A 10 -10.00 -3.43 13.96
N ILE A 11 -10.16 -4.75 14.11
CA ILE A 11 -10.97 -5.35 15.19
C ILE A 11 -10.32 -5.11 16.56
N LYS A 12 -8.99 -5.17 16.64
CA LYS A 12 -8.23 -5.03 17.89
C LYS A 12 -8.05 -3.57 18.35
N LYS A 13 -8.29 -2.60 17.48
CA LYS A 13 -8.06 -1.18 17.79
C LYS A 13 -9.24 -0.59 18.57
N ASP A 14 -9.00 -0.31 19.84
CA ASP A 14 -9.98 0.39 20.68
C ASP A 14 -10.26 1.81 20.15
N GLY A 15 -11.52 2.24 20.25
CA GLY A 15 -11.97 3.57 19.84
C GLY A 15 -11.87 3.88 18.33
N LEU A 16 -11.68 2.88 17.46
CA LEU A 16 -11.47 3.12 16.02
C LEU A 16 -12.65 3.82 15.32
N GLY A 17 -13.88 3.44 15.70
CA GLY A 17 -15.10 3.92 15.06
C GLY A 17 -15.18 3.57 13.57
N PHE A 18 -15.96 4.35 12.81
CA PHE A 18 -16.00 4.22 11.35
C PHE A 18 -14.77 4.88 10.71
N GLN A 19 -14.07 4.14 9.86
CA GLN A 19 -12.91 4.63 9.13
C GLN A 19 -12.92 4.15 7.68
N VAL A 20 -12.44 5.00 6.78
CA VAL A 20 -12.05 4.61 5.42
C VAL A 20 -10.53 4.47 5.37
N PHE A 21 -10.05 3.35 4.84
CA PHE A 21 -8.63 3.05 4.64
C PHE A 21 -8.38 2.55 3.21
N ASN A 22 -7.22 2.89 2.65
CA ASN A 22 -6.70 2.22 1.46
C ASN A 22 -6.02 0.92 1.90
N ALA A 23 -6.65 -0.22 1.66
CA ALA A 23 -6.11 -1.53 2.00
C ALA A 23 -5.17 -2.04 0.90
N VAL A 24 -4.00 -1.41 0.81
CA VAL A 24 -2.94 -1.75 -0.15
C VAL A 24 -1.60 -1.92 0.55
N ASN A 25 -0.74 -2.71 -0.06
CA ASN A 25 0.65 -2.95 0.33
C ASN A 25 1.53 -1.69 0.15
N ASP A 26 2.72 -1.67 0.76
CA ASP A 26 3.63 -0.51 0.69
C ASP A 26 4.27 -0.43 -0.70
N THR A 27 4.54 -1.58 -1.33
CA THR A 27 5.21 -1.66 -2.63
C THR A 27 4.25 -1.93 -3.80
N ILE A 28 4.62 -1.45 -4.99
CA ILE A 28 3.89 -1.69 -6.23
C ILE A 28 3.98 -3.15 -6.68
N THR A 29 2.86 -3.66 -7.21
CA THR A 29 2.76 -4.97 -7.88
C THR A 29 3.26 -4.91 -9.33
N ALA A 30 4.47 -4.36 -9.52
CA ALA A 30 5.16 -4.31 -10.81
C ALA A 30 6.67 -4.43 -10.57
N ASP A 31 7.41 -4.97 -11.53
CA ASP A 31 8.87 -5.09 -11.48
C ASP A 31 9.61 -3.76 -11.74
N MET A 32 8.87 -2.73 -12.18
CA MET A 32 9.40 -1.43 -12.55
C MET A 32 9.08 -0.34 -11.50
N PRO A 33 9.94 0.70 -11.37
CA PRO A 33 9.67 1.84 -10.50
C PRO A 33 8.31 2.50 -10.77
N THR A 34 7.65 2.95 -9.71
CA THR A 34 6.25 3.41 -9.77
C THR A 34 6.04 4.57 -10.72
N ARG A 35 6.97 5.54 -10.75
CA ARG A 35 6.87 6.68 -11.69
C ARG A 35 6.94 6.25 -13.16
N LEU A 36 7.80 5.28 -13.47
CA LEU A 36 7.91 4.73 -14.83
C LEU A 36 6.66 3.93 -15.18
N PHE A 37 6.13 3.14 -14.23
CA PHE A 37 4.89 2.39 -14.41
C PHE A 37 3.73 3.32 -14.75
N LEU A 38 3.53 4.37 -13.94
CA LEU A 38 2.46 5.34 -14.15
C LEU A 38 2.64 6.10 -15.47
N ALA A 39 3.85 6.55 -15.82
CA ALA A 39 4.08 7.23 -17.09
C ALA A 39 3.72 6.35 -18.31
N LYS A 40 3.95 5.04 -18.22
CA LYS A 40 3.68 4.09 -19.32
C LYS A 40 2.21 3.68 -19.41
N TYR A 41 1.58 3.37 -18.27
CA TYR A 41 0.27 2.72 -18.24
C TYR A 41 -0.87 3.63 -17.75
N ALA A 42 -0.56 4.70 -17.02
CA ALA A 42 -1.54 5.63 -16.47
C ALA A 42 -1.00 7.08 -16.41
N PRO A 43 -0.64 7.67 -17.57
CA PRO A 43 0.13 8.92 -17.63
C PRO A 43 -0.56 10.13 -17.01
N ASN A 44 -1.89 10.08 -16.90
CA ASN A 44 -2.71 11.15 -16.34
C ASN A 44 -2.96 11.01 -14.83
N THR A 45 -2.35 10.01 -14.16
CA THR A 45 -2.50 9.82 -12.71
C THR A 45 -1.91 11.04 -11.98
N PRO A 46 -2.71 11.75 -11.15
CA PRO A 46 -2.21 12.87 -10.38
C PRO A 46 -1.16 12.43 -9.36
N ILE A 47 0.00 13.09 -9.36
CA ILE A 47 1.04 12.88 -8.34
C ILE A 47 0.91 13.97 -7.29
N THR A 48 0.43 13.60 -6.11
CA THR A 48 0.08 14.55 -5.03
C THR A 48 1.20 14.78 -4.03
N ARG A 49 2.27 13.97 -4.08
CA ARG A 49 3.47 14.09 -3.24
C ARG A 49 4.66 13.36 -3.85
N GLU A 50 5.83 13.54 -3.25
CA GLU A 50 6.96 12.65 -3.49
C GLU A 50 6.64 11.23 -2.99
N MET A 51 7.05 10.22 -3.77
CA MET A 51 6.79 8.80 -3.55
C MET A 51 8.12 8.05 -3.53
N GLY A 52 8.18 6.98 -2.75
CA GLY A 52 9.29 6.03 -2.84
C GLY A 52 9.38 5.39 -4.22
N GLU A 53 10.58 4.93 -4.61
CA GLU A 53 10.87 4.40 -5.94
C GLU A 53 9.91 3.26 -6.37
N PHE A 54 9.64 2.33 -5.43
CA PHE A 54 8.72 1.20 -5.63
C PHE A 54 7.44 1.33 -4.78
N GLU A 55 7.13 2.51 -4.26
CA GLU A 55 5.94 2.73 -3.44
C GLU A 55 4.66 2.47 -4.27
N ALA A 56 3.65 1.80 -3.71
CA ALA A 56 2.39 1.59 -4.40
C ALA A 56 1.77 2.93 -4.86
N PRO A 57 1.12 2.99 -6.06
CA PRO A 57 0.46 4.20 -6.57
C PRO A 57 -0.63 4.81 -5.67
N ILE A 58 -1.13 4.02 -4.71
CA ILE A 58 -2.15 4.43 -3.75
C ILE A 58 -1.51 4.48 -2.37
N SER A 59 -1.61 5.62 -1.69
CA SER A 59 -1.05 5.77 -0.34
C SER A 59 -1.86 4.98 0.69
N ASN A 60 -1.19 4.08 1.40
CA ASN A 60 -1.70 3.40 2.60
C ASN A 60 -1.26 4.11 3.90
N ARG A 61 -0.74 5.34 3.83
CA ARG A 61 -0.17 6.06 4.98
C ARG A 61 -1.10 6.06 6.21
N LYS A 62 -2.39 6.31 6.01
CA LYS A 62 -3.38 6.33 7.10
C LYS A 62 -3.45 4.99 7.85
N ILE A 63 -3.43 3.86 7.14
CA ILE A 63 -3.54 2.56 7.80
C ILE A 63 -2.27 2.23 8.59
N ARG A 64 -1.09 2.61 8.08
CA ARG A 64 0.19 2.48 8.80
C ARG A 64 0.22 3.33 10.07
N GLU A 65 -0.21 4.59 9.98
CA GLU A 65 -0.17 5.52 11.12
C GLU A 65 -1.24 5.20 12.18
N VAL A 66 -2.45 4.81 11.78
CA VAL A 66 -3.57 4.58 12.71
C VAL A 66 -3.56 3.18 13.30
N LEU A 67 -3.32 2.17 12.46
CA LEU A 67 -3.39 0.75 12.85
C LEU A 67 -2.02 0.12 13.08
N GLY A 68 -0.92 0.79 12.72
CA GLY A 68 0.41 0.19 12.80
C GLY A 68 0.65 -0.89 11.74
N PHE A 69 -0.16 -0.93 10.67
CA PHE A 69 -0.02 -1.90 9.58
C PHE A 69 1.40 -1.86 8.99
N ARG A 70 1.95 -3.05 8.74
CA ARG A 70 3.20 -3.27 8.03
C ARG A 70 3.02 -4.52 7.19
N GLU A 71 3.21 -4.40 5.89
CA GLU A 71 3.10 -5.55 5.00
C GLU A 71 4.09 -6.65 5.38
N GLU A 72 3.64 -7.89 5.37
CA GLU A 72 4.48 -9.06 5.62
C GLU A 72 4.74 -9.83 4.31
N HIS A 73 3.86 -9.69 3.32
CA HIS A 73 3.84 -10.53 2.12
C HIS A 73 4.08 -9.76 0.82
N ASP A 74 5.17 -8.98 0.74
CA ASP A 74 5.68 -8.46 -0.54
C ASP A 74 5.84 -9.61 -1.56
N TRP A 75 5.27 -9.45 -2.74
CA TRP A 75 5.26 -10.45 -3.80
C TRP A 75 6.67 -10.88 -4.23
N ARG A 76 7.66 -9.98 -4.13
CA ARG A 76 9.07 -10.26 -4.45
C ARG A 76 9.70 -11.30 -3.53
N LYS A 77 9.08 -11.61 -2.39
CA LYS A 77 9.50 -12.71 -1.51
C LYS A 77 9.08 -14.08 -2.05
N TYR A 78 8.18 -14.13 -3.02
CA TYR A 78 7.53 -15.37 -3.49
C TYR A 78 7.76 -15.66 -4.97
N VAL A 79 8.19 -14.67 -5.74
CA VAL A 79 8.35 -14.77 -7.19
C VAL A 79 9.70 -14.20 -7.57
N GLU A 80 10.48 -14.97 -8.33
CA GLU A 80 11.72 -14.51 -8.95
C GLU A 80 11.42 -13.66 -10.19
N VAL A 81 12.19 -12.59 -10.38
CA VAL A 81 12.02 -11.57 -11.43
C VAL A 81 13.19 -11.62 -12.38
#